data_AF-A0A948ZPK4-F1
#
_entry.id   AF-A0A948ZPK4-F1
#
_cell.length_a   1.000
_cell.length_b   1.000
_cell.length_c   1.000
_cell.angle_alpha   90.00
_cell.angle_beta   90.00
_cell.angle_gamma   90.00
#
_symmetry.space_group_name_H-M   'P 1'
#
loop_
_entity.id
_entity.type
_entity.pdbx_description
1 polymer ?
#
loop_
_entity_poly.entity_id
_entity_poly.type
_entity_poly.pdbx_seq_one_letter_code
_entity_poly.pdbx_strand_id
1 'polypeptide(L)'
;MGSEIKITIKLPSIEGIKKLSRFLFKNLKMFFWFVIKDIKTKKKRGILALVLAGLFFWWFGISAGLLWFLFLMFLFYGWENRIIAVFALISLASCPVLLSFKKDSFAETMAVYAYFFLVMTVVLQIVEYKRHPELYNESDNEEK
;
A
#
# COMPACT_ATOMS: atom_id res chain seq x y z
N MET A 1 38.69 20.64 6.22
CA MET A 1 38.61 20.07 4.85
C MET A 1 37.29 19.34 4.73
N GLY A 2 36.26 20.02 4.21
CA GLY A 2 34.92 19.45 4.03
C GLY A 2 34.86 18.68 2.71
N SER A 3 34.57 17.39 2.78
CA SER A 3 34.41 16.53 1.61
C SER A 3 33.00 16.71 1.04
N GLU A 4 32.90 17.38 -0.11
CA GLU A 4 31.65 17.52 -0.88
C GLU A 4 31.27 16.16 -1.49
N ILE A 5 30.36 15.43 -0.85
CA ILE A 5 29.79 14.20 -1.41
C ILE A 5 28.78 14.61 -2.50
N LYS A 6 29.25 14.67 -3.75
CA LYS A 6 28.45 14.95 -4.94
C LYS A 6 27.63 13.69 -5.32
N ILE A 7 26.52 13.45 -4.65
CA ILE A 7 25.60 12.34 -4.95
C ILE A 7 24.93 12.62 -6.30
N THR A 8 25.49 12.08 -7.37
CA THR A 8 24.91 12.16 -8.73
C THR A 8 23.83 11.09 -8.84
N ILE A 9 22.60 11.42 -8.44
CA ILE A 9 21.44 10.55 -8.62
C ILE A 9 21.13 10.51 -10.12
N LYS A 10 21.46 9.40 -10.77
CA LYS A 10 21.12 9.11 -12.17
C LYS A 10 19.60 8.88 -12.23
N LEU A 11 18.83 9.93 -12.54
CA LEU A 11 17.37 9.85 -12.59
C LEU A 11 16.91 8.77 -13.60
N PRO A 12 15.89 7.96 -13.26
CA PRO A 12 15.31 7.01 -14.20
C PRO A 12 14.70 7.76 -15.39
N SER A 13 15.00 7.28 -16.61
CA SER A 13 14.50 7.85 -17.87
C SER A 13 12.97 8.01 -17.85
N ILE A 14 12.49 9.18 -18.31
CA ILE A 14 11.07 9.59 -18.37
C ILE A 14 10.18 8.52 -19.05
N GLU A 15 10.76 7.75 -19.97
CA GLU A 15 10.08 6.70 -20.72
C GLU A 15 9.74 5.48 -19.85
N GLY A 16 10.60 5.13 -18.90
CA GLY A 16 10.35 4.08 -17.90
C GLY A 16 9.20 4.45 -16.96
N ILE A 17 9.14 5.73 -16.56
CA ILE A 17 8.06 6.26 -15.71
C ILE A 17 6.71 6.21 -16.45
N LYS A 18 6.67 6.55 -17.75
CA LYS A 18 5.45 6.45 -18.57
C LYS A 18 4.98 5.01 -18.76
N LYS A 19 5.90 4.05 -18.89
CA LYS A 19 5.55 2.62 -18.99
C LYS A 19 4.97 2.09 -17.68
N LEU A 20 5.60 2.43 -16.56
CA LEU A 20 5.13 2.08 -15.22
C LEU A 20 3.76 2.68 -14.92
N SER A 21 3.54 3.96 -15.24
CA SER A 21 2.27 4.66 -15.07
C SER A 21 1.12 3.98 -15.81
N ARG A 22 1.30 3.61 -17.08
CA ARG A 22 0.26 2.90 -17.85
C ARG A 22 -0.07 1.53 -17.27
N PHE A 23 0.93 0.80 -16.78
CA PHE A 23 0.74 -0.50 -16.15
C PHE A 23 -0.05 -0.35 -14.83
N LEU A 24 0.32 0.63 -14.00
CA LEU A 24 -0.36 0.95 -12.75
C LEU A 24 -1.82 1.37 -12.97
N PHE A 25 -2.08 2.25 -13.95
CA PHE A 25 -3.44 2.73 -14.22
C PHE A 25 -4.39 1.61 -14.68
N LYS A 26 -3.92 0.66 -15.50
CA LYS A 26 -4.73 -0.48 -15.94
C LYS A 26 -5.11 -1.38 -14.76
N ASN A 27 -4.14 -1.75 -13.93
CA ASN A 27 -4.40 -2.60 -12.76
C ASN A 27 -5.29 -1.88 -11.73
N LEU A 28 -5.08 -0.58 -11.53
CA LEU A 28 -5.90 0.23 -10.62
C LEU A 28 -7.36 0.30 -11.07
N LYS A 29 -7.63 0.50 -12.37
CA LYS A 29 -9.01 0.58 -12.88
C LYS A 29 -9.75 -0.76 -12.76
N MET A 30 -9.06 -1.86 -13.08
CA MET A 30 -9.63 -3.20 -12.96
C MET A 30 -9.93 -3.55 -11.50
N PHE A 31 -9.00 -3.21 -10.60
CA PHE A 31 -9.18 -3.34 -9.15
C PHE A 31 -10.36 -2.52 -8.64
N PHE A 32 -10.46 -1.26 -9.01
CA PHE A 32 -11.54 -0.38 -8.55
C PHE A 32 -12.92 -0.92 -8.93
N TRP A 33 -13.04 -1.53 -10.11
CA TRP A 33 -14.28 -2.16 -10.54
C TRP A 33 -14.59 -3.44 -9.74
N PHE A 34 -13.57 -4.23 -9.41
CA PHE A 34 -13.69 -5.41 -8.55
C PHE A 34 -14.10 -5.03 -7.12
N VAL A 35 -13.42 -4.04 -6.53
CA VAL A 35 -13.70 -3.44 -5.21
C VAL A 35 -15.17 -3.04 -5.06
N ILE A 36 -15.68 -2.24 -6.01
CA ILE A 36 -17.07 -1.75 -5.96
C ILE A 36 -18.05 -2.93 -6.03
N LYS A 37 -17.75 -3.92 -6.87
CA LYS A 37 -18.59 -5.11 -7.03
C LYS A 37 -18.60 -5.97 -5.76
N ASP A 38 -17.46 -6.14 -5.12
CA ASP A 38 -17.32 -6.94 -3.91
C ASP A 38 -17.99 -6.29 -2.69
N ILE A 39 -17.82 -4.98 -2.51
CA ILE A 39 -18.52 -4.18 -1.48
C ILE A 39 -20.02 -4.41 -1.52
N LYS A 40 -20.59 -4.48 -2.72
CA LYS A 40 -22.03 -4.67 -2.92
C LYS A 40 -22.48 -6.08 -2.55
N THR A 41 -21.61 -7.08 -2.66
CA THR A 41 -21.93 -8.50 -2.50
C THR A 41 -21.81 -8.97 -1.06
N LYS A 42 -20.86 -8.46 -0.27
CA LYS A 42 -20.60 -8.91 1.12
C LYS A 42 -20.89 -7.86 2.20
N LYS A 43 -22.09 -7.26 2.15
CA LYS A 43 -22.58 -6.20 3.06
C LYS A 43 -22.26 -6.42 4.56
N LYS A 44 -22.44 -7.64 5.10
CA LYS A 44 -22.23 -7.91 6.54
C LYS A 44 -20.77 -7.71 7.00
N ARG A 45 -19.80 -8.10 6.17
CA ARG A 45 -18.36 -7.92 6.49
C ARG A 45 -17.93 -6.46 6.40
N GLY A 46 -18.49 -5.71 5.45
CA GLY A 46 -18.26 -4.26 5.33
C GLY A 46 -18.78 -3.47 6.54
N ILE A 47 -19.95 -3.83 7.07
CA ILE A 47 -20.51 -3.17 8.27
C ILE A 47 -19.61 -3.43 9.49
N LEU A 48 -19.12 -4.65 9.68
CA LEU A 48 -18.20 -4.97 10.78
C LEU A 48 -16.90 -4.15 10.69
N ALA A 49 -16.30 -4.06 9.49
CA ALA A 49 -15.13 -3.23 9.24
C ALA A 49 -15.37 -1.76 9.56
N LEU A 50 -16.55 -1.23 9.18
CA LEU A 50 -16.93 0.16 9.39
C LEU A 50 -17.15 0.48 10.89
N VAL A 51 -17.73 -0.45 11.65
CA VAL A 51 -17.89 -0.30 13.11
C VAL A 51 -16.55 -0.32 13.83
N LEU A 52 -15.67 -1.27 13.50
CA LEU A 52 -14.32 -1.30 14.07
C LEU A 52 -13.55 -0.02 13.74
N ALA A 53 -13.57 0.43 12.48
CA ALA A 53 -12.88 1.65 12.09
C ALA A 53 -13.46 2.90 12.76
N GLY A 54 -14.78 2.96 12.96
CA GLY A 54 -15.45 4.06 13.69
C GLY A 54 -15.01 4.17 15.15
N LEU A 55 -14.80 3.03 15.83
CA LEU A 55 -14.23 3.01 17.17
C LEU A 55 -12.79 3.57 17.20
N PHE A 56 -11.95 3.18 16.23
CA PHE A 56 -10.60 3.71 16.11
C PHE A 56 -10.58 5.20 15.74
N PHE A 57 -11.52 5.64 14.91
CA PHE A 57 -11.68 7.06 14.53
C PHE A 57 -11.96 7.92 15.76
N TRP A 58 -12.79 7.44 16.70
CA TRP A 58 -13.10 8.16 17.93
C TRP A 58 -11.87 8.33 18.83
N TRP A 59 -10.98 7.33 18.87
CA TRP A 59 -9.86 7.29 19.81
C TRP A 59 -8.58 7.97 19.29
N PHE A 60 -8.26 7.82 18.01
CA PHE A 60 -6.99 8.25 17.41
C PHE A 60 -7.15 9.38 16.39
N GLY A 61 -8.38 9.84 16.15
CA GLY A 61 -8.68 10.93 15.21
C GLY A 61 -8.84 10.47 13.76
N ILE A 62 -9.08 11.45 12.89
CA ILE A 62 -9.54 11.26 11.50
C ILE A 62 -8.55 10.45 10.66
N SER A 63 -7.26 10.81 10.69
CA SER A 63 -6.24 10.17 9.85
C SER A 63 -6.06 8.70 10.20
N ALA A 64 -6.02 8.37 11.49
CA ALA A 64 -5.90 7.00 11.97
C ALA A 64 -7.15 6.17 11.66
N GLY A 65 -8.34 6.75 11.84
CA GLY A 65 -9.59 6.08 11.51
C GLY A 65 -9.71 5.74 10.02
N LEU A 66 -9.28 6.64 9.14
CA LEU A 66 -9.31 6.41 7.69
C LEU A 66 -8.35 5.29 7.27
N LEU A 67 -7.15 5.29 7.83
CA LEU A 67 -6.11 4.30 7.59
C LEU A 67 -6.51 2.91 8.11
N TRP A 68 -7.10 2.84 9.31
CA TRP A 68 -7.66 1.61 9.86
C TRP A 68 -8.85 1.11 9.03
N PHE A 69 -9.74 1.99 8.61
CA PHE A 69 -10.85 1.62 7.74
C PHE A 69 -10.35 0.98 6.44
N LEU A 70 -9.36 1.60 5.81
CA LEU A 70 -8.71 1.07 4.61
C LEU A 70 -8.11 -0.32 4.88
N PHE A 71 -7.37 -0.47 5.97
CA PHE A 71 -6.77 -1.74 6.39
C PHE A 71 -7.83 -2.85 6.56
N LEU A 72 -8.88 -2.56 7.33
CA LEU A 72 -9.97 -3.48 7.62
C LEU A 72 -10.71 -3.88 6.34
N MET A 73 -10.96 -2.94 5.42
CA MET A 73 -11.55 -3.27 4.12
C MET A 73 -10.69 -4.28 3.36
N PHE A 74 -9.40 -4.00 3.19
CA PHE A 74 -8.51 -4.92 2.48
C PHE A 74 -8.42 -6.29 3.17
N LEU A 75 -8.37 -6.31 4.50
CA LEU A 75 -8.28 -7.55 5.29
C LEU A 75 -9.52 -8.45 5.14
N PHE A 76 -10.72 -7.86 5.22
CA PHE A 76 -11.98 -8.60 5.15
C PHE A 76 -12.37 -9.00 3.72
N TYR A 77 -12.01 -8.18 2.74
CA TYR A 77 -12.30 -8.47 1.34
C TYR A 77 -11.20 -9.28 0.64
N GLY A 78 -10.00 -9.39 1.22
CA GLY A 78 -8.91 -10.16 0.61
C GLY A 78 -8.46 -9.56 -0.72
N TRP A 79 -8.44 -8.24 -0.79
CA TRP A 79 -8.07 -7.50 -1.99
C TRP A 79 -6.56 -7.59 -2.26
N GLU A 80 -6.17 -7.40 -3.53
CA GLU A 80 -4.77 -7.47 -3.95
C GLU A 80 -3.85 -6.56 -3.14
N ASN A 81 -2.98 -7.19 -2.34
CA ASN A 81 -2.04 -6.52 -1.44
C ASN A 81 -0.96 -5.73 -2.19
N ARG A 82 -0.73 -6.09 -3.46
CA ARG A 82 0.26 -5.46 -4.34
C ARG A 82 -0.01 -3.97 -4.54
N ILE A 83 -1.26 -3.54 -4.51
CA ILE A 83 -1.60 -2.12 -4.72
C ILE A 83 -1.15 -1.28 -3.52
N ILE A 84 -1.42 -1.74 -2.30
CA ILE A 84 -0.94 -1.08 -1.08
C ILE A 84 0.59 -1.05 -1.06
N ALA A 85 1.24 -2.14 -1.48
CA ALA A 85 2.70 -2.22 -1.57
C ALA A 85 3.27 -1.15 -2.51
N VAL A 86 2.63 -0.94 -3.68
CA VAL A 86 3.02 0.11 -4.61
C VAL A 86 2.85 1.50 -3.99
N PHE A 87 1.74 1.75 -3.28
CA PHE A 87 1.53 3.02 -2.58
C PHE A 87 2.60 3.24 -1.49
N ALA A 88 2.96 2.21 -0.73
CA ALA A 88 4.04 2.26 0.25
C ALA A 88 5.37 2.65 -0.41
N LEU A 89 5.73 1.98 -1.51
CA LEU A 89 6.96 2.25 -2.25
C LEU A 89 7.00 3.64 -2.86
N ILE A 90 5.87 4.12 -3.41
CA ILE A 90 5.79 5.49 -3.96
C ILE A 90 5.93 6.53 -2.85
N SER A 91 5.28 6.31 -1.70
CA SER A 91 5.39 7.20 -0.54
C SER A 91 6.80 7.19 0.04
N LEU A 92 7.48 6.04 0.05
CA LEU A 92 8.86 5.94 0.49
C LEU A 92 9.83 6.60 -0.51
N ALA A 93 9.60 6.42 -1.81
CA ALA A 93 10.41 7.03 -2.86
C ALA A 93 10.23 8.55 -2.94
N SER A 94 9.07 9.08 -2.52
CA SER A 94 8.83 10.53 -2.46
C SER A 94 9.53 11.20 -1.27
N CYS A 95 9.84 10.46 -0.19
CA CYS A 95 10.55 10.98 0.98
C CYS A 95 11.92 11.61 0.63
N PRO A 96 12.87 10.91 -0.03
CA PRO A 96 14.16 11.51 -0.38
C PRO A 96 14.03 12.67 -1.37
N VAL A 97 13.00 12.65 -2.24
CA VAL A 97 12.71 13.76 -3.15
C VAL A 97 12.30 15.00 -2.35
N LEU A 98 11.36 14.87 -1.41
CA LEU A 98 10.90 15.99 -0.57
C LEU A 98 12.00 16.52 0.35
N LEU A 99 12.86 15.64 0.87
CA LEU A 99 13.98 16.02 1.72
C LEU A 99 15.01 16.83 0.94
N SER A 100 15.23 16.51 -0.34
CA SER A 100 16.05 17.32 -1.24
C SER A 100 15.49 18.72 -1.49
N PHE A 101 14.18 18.93 -1.32
CA PHE A 101 13.51 20.23 -1.41
C PHE A 101 13.37 20.94 -0.05
N LYS A 102 14.03 20.44 1.02
CA LYS A 102 13.98 20.97 2.40
C LYS A 102 12.55 21.17 2.95
N LYS A 103 11.61 20.31 2.53
CA LYS A 103 10.22 20.32 3.03
C LYS A 103 10.03 19.29 4.13
N ASP A 104 10.68 19.52 5.26
CA ASP A 104 10.82 18.54 6.36
C ASP A 104 9.47 18.07 6.90
N SER A 105 8.52 18.99 7.12
CA SER A 105 7.16 18.64 7.62
C SER A 105 6.38 17.71 6.69
N PHE A 106 6.48 17.91 5.37
CA PHE A 106 5.82 17.04 4.40
C PHE A 106 6.56 15.70 4.27
N ALA A 107 7.89 15.71 4.36
CA ALA A 107 8.69 14.49 4.30
C ALA A 107 8.38 13.57 5.48
N GLU A 108 8.28 14.14 6.69
CA GLU A 108 7.90 13.41 7.91
C GLU A 108 6.51 12.77 7.77
N THR A 109 5.53 13.56 7.32
CA THR A 109 4.16 13.05 7.12
C THR A 109 4.12 11.91 6.09
N MET A 110 4.87 12.04 4.98
CA MET A 110 4.96 10.99 3.95
C MET A 110 5.69 9.74 4.45
N ALA A 111 6.69 9.90 5.33
CA ALA A 111 7.38 8.78 5.96
C ALA A 111 6.45 7.99 6.90
N VAL A 112 5.62 8.69 7.68
CA VAL A 112 4.60 8.05 8.55
C VAL A 112 3.60 7.26 7.71
N TYR A 113 3.09 7.83 6.60
CA TYR A 113 2.20 7.10 5.70
C TYR A 113 2.88 5.92 5.02
N ALA A 114 4.13 6.07 4.57
CA ALA A 114 4.89 4.99 3.98
C ALA A 114 5.04 3.82 4.97
N TYR A 115 5.41 4.11 6.21
CA TYR A 115 5.51 3.11 7.27
C TYR A 115 4.18 2.38 7.50
N PHE A 116 3.08 3.13 7.59
CA PHE A 116 1.75 2.55 7.79
C PHE A 116 1.35 1.63 6.63
N PHE A 117 1.51 2.08 5.38
CA PHE A 117 1.24 1.26 4.20
C PHE A 117 2.10 0.01 4.14
N LEU A 118 3.39 0.11 4.51
CA LEU A 118 4.30 -1.03 4.52
C LEU A 118 3.87 -2.08 5.56
N VAL A 119 3.57 -1.66 6.79
CA VAL A 119 3.07 -2.57 7.85
C VAL A 119 1.77 -3.23 7.40
N MET A 120 0.83 -2.46 6.83
CA MET A 120 -0.40 -3.04 6.28
C MET A 120 -0.09 -4.09 5.22
N THR A 121 0.74 -3.79 4.23
CA THR A 121 1.14 -4.74 3.19
C THR A 121 1.67 -6.05 3.77
N VAL A 122 2.58 -5.98 4.75
CA VAL A 122 3.18 -7.17 5.37
C VAL A 122 2.12 -7.99 6.10
N VAL A 123 1.28 -7.36 6.92
CA VAL A 123 0.23 -8.07 7.67
C VAL A 123 -0.77 -8.73 6.71
N LEU A 124 -1.17 -8.00 5.68
CA LEU A 124 -2.09 -8.50 4.66
C LEU A 124 -1.49 -9.64 3.85
N GLN A 125 -0.20 -9.58 3.50
CA GLN A 125 0.52 -10.68 2.85
C GLN A 125 0.59 -11.92 3.73
N ILE A 126 0.86 -11.77 5.04
CA ILE A 126 0.86 -12.88 6.00
C ILE A 126 -0.55 -13.52 6.07
N VAL A 127 -1.60 -12.70 6.11
CA VAL A 127 -2.98 -13.18 6.16
C VAL A 127 -3.37 -13.90 4.87
N GLU A 128 -2.95 -13.38 3.71
CA GLU A 128 -3.16 -14.00 2.40
C GLU A 128 -2.47 -15.35 2.31
N TYR A 129 -1.19 -15.43 2.71
CA TYR A 129 -0.43 -16.67 2.76
C TYR A 129 -1.12 -17.73 3.63
N LYS A 130 -1.64 -17.33 4.80
CA LYS A 130 -2.38 -18.24 5.69
C LYS A 130 -3.76 -18.64 5.14
N ARG A 131 -4.40 -17.79 4.33
CA ARG A 131 -5.74 -18.04 3.76
C ARG A 131 -5.68 -18.95 2.53
N HIS A 132 -4.61 -18.87 1.75
CA HIS A 132 -4.42 -19.62 0.50
C HIS A 132 -3.02 -20.25 0.42
N PRO A 133 -2.68 -21.22 1.30
CA PRO A 133 -1.39 -21.91 1.25
C PRO A 133 -1.19 -22.72 -0.04
N GLU A 134 -2.27 -23.14 -0.69
CA GLU A 134 -2.25 -23.92 -1.93
C GLU A 134 -1.57 -23.21 -3.11
N LEU A 135 -1.62 -21.87 -3.18
CA LEU A 135 -0.97 -21.07 -4.22
C LEU A 135 0.58 -21.12 -4.16
N TYR A 136 1.14 -21.62 -3.06
CA TYR A 136 2.59 -21.65 -2.81
C TYR A 136 3.17 -23.06 -2.64
N ASN A 137 2.33 -24.10 -2.56
CA ASN A 137 2.78 -25.49 -2.37
C ASN A 137 2.98 -26.26 -3.69
N GLU A 138 2.45 -25.78 -4.82
CA GLU A 138 2.65 -26.43 -6.13
C GLU A 138 4.06 -26.18 -6.70
N SER A 139 4.74 -25.09 -6.31
CA SER A 139 6.12 -24.80 -6.74
C SER A 139 7.17 -25.73 -6.13
N ASP A 140 6.85 -26.42 -5.04
CA ASP A 140 7.82 -27.26 -4.31
C ASP A 140 7.70 -28.76 -4.68
N ASN A 141 6.62 -29.16 -5.37
CA ASN A 141 6.35 -30.56 -5.71
C ASN A 141 6.75 -30.95 -7.14
N GLU A 142 7.13 -30.00 -7.99
CA GLU A 142 7.66 -30.30 -9.34
C GLU A 142 9.18 -30.60 -9.33
N GLU A 143 9.85 -30.47 -8.18
CA GLU A 143 11.30 -30.66 -8.04
C GLU A 143 11.70 -31.97 -7.31
N LYS A 144 10.75 -32.91 -7.12
CA LYS A 144 11.02 -34.24 -6.52
C LYS A 144 10.84 -35.40 -7.48
#